data_AF-A0A5H6CX22-F1
#
_entry.id   AF-A0A5H6CX22-F1
#
_cell.length_a   1.000
_cell.length_b   1.000
_cell.length_c   1.000
_cell.angle_alpha   90.00
_cell.angle_beta   90.00
_cell.angle_gamma   90.00
#
_symmetry.space_group_name_H-M   'P 1'
#
loop_
_entity.id
_entity.type
_entity.pdbx_description
1 polymer ?
#
loop_
_entity_poly.entity_id
_entity_poly.type
_entity_poly.pdbx_seq_one_letter_code
_entity_poly.pdbx_strand_id
1 'polypeptide(L)'
;MKTDFVEVLSNADEWDARELGASMEHAEVVPDSFSAEVDEQFSLQAISIRLPKSLIKDLKDIASRYEIGYQPMVRDLLNRFALAEQKKYLNERLTRINELEDKQDDTVPVSEFLSDIRKEA
;
A
#
# COMPACT_ATOMS: atom_id res chain seq x y z
N MET A 1 -24.36 21.53 -25.84
CA MET A 1 -24.58 20.31 -26.63
C MET A 1 -25.19 19.30 -25.69
N LYS A 2 -26.50 19.03 -25.80
CA LYS A 2 -27.15 18.00 -24.97
C LYS A 2 -26.85 16.67 -25.67
N THR A 3 -25.89 15.92 -25.15
CA THR A 3 -25.65 14.56 -25.63
C THR A 3 -26.78 13.70 -25.10
N ASP A 4 -27.60 13.18 -26.00
CA ASP A 4 -28.72 12.31 -25.66
C ASP A 4 -28.14 10.96 -25.20
N PHE A 5 -28.13 10.71 -23.89
CA PHE A 5 -27.58 9.48 -23.30
C PHE A 5 -28.25 8.20 -23.83
N VAL A 6 -29.45 8.32 -24.42
CA VAL A 6 -30.22 7.22 -25.00
C VAL A 6 -29.55 6.67 -26.28
N GLU A 7 -28.86 7.52 -27.04
CA GLU A 7 -28.22 7.14 -28.31
C GLU A 7 -26.96 6.29 -28.08
N VAL A 8 -26.21 6.57 -26.99
CA VAL A 8 -25.00 5.83 -26.61
C VAL A 8 -25.30 4.39 -26.14
N LEU A 9 -26.49 4.14 -25.61
CA LEU A 9 -26.91 2.79 -25.20
C LEU A 9 -27.53 1.99 -26.36
N SER A 10 -27.90 2.64 -27.46
CA SER A 10 -28.60 1.99 -28.58
C SER A 10 -27.74 0.96 -29.33
N ASN A 11 -26.41 1.11 -29.28
CA ASN A 11 -25.44 0.23 -29.91
C ASN A 11 -24.55 -0.50 -28.89
N ALA A 12 -24.96 -0.59 -27.62
CA ALA A 12 -24.22 -1.29 -26.58
C ALA A 12 -23.95 -2.77 -26.94
N ASP A 13 -24.94 -3.44 -27.55
CA ASP A 13 -24.81 -4.82 -28.00
C ASP A 13 -23.70 -5.00 -29.06
N GLU A 14 -23.47 -3.99 -29.91
CA GLU A 14 -22.41 -4.00 -30.93
C GLU A 14 -21.01 -3.82 -30.33
N TRP A 15 -20.91 -3.09 -29.21
CA TRP A 15 -19.67 -3.00 -28.42
C TRP A 15 -19.36 -4.32 -27.71
N ASP A 16 -20.37 -4.94 -27.08
CA ASP A 16 -20.22 -6.23 -26.40
C ASP A 16 -19.89 -7.38 -27.36
N ALA A 17 -20.47 -7.33 -28.57
CA ALA A 17 -20.16 -8.27 -29.67
C ALA A 17 -18.77 -8.03 -30.31
N ARG A 18 -18.07 -6.95 -29.92
CA ARG A 18 -16.77 -6.51 -30.51
C ARG A 18 -16.86 -6.13 -31.99
N GLU A 19 -18.04 -5.79 -32.49
CA GLU A 19 -18.23 -5.25 -33.84
C GLU A 19 -17.70 -3.80 -33.91
N LEU A 20 -17.81 -3.06 -32.81
CA LEU A 20 -17.24 -1.72 -32.65
C LEU A 20 -15.97 -1.74 -31.79
N GLY A 21 -15.02 -0.86 -32.10
CA GLY A 21 -13.78 -0.66 -31.32
C GLY A 21 -12.71 -1.75 -31.47
N ALA A 22 -12.97 -2.84 -32.19
CA ALA A 22 -12.01 -3.93 -32.41
C ALA A 22 -11.26 -3.85 -33.76
N SER A 23 -11.59 -2.88 -34.63
CA SER A 23 -10.92 -2.71 -35.92
C SER A 23 -9.49 -2.21 -35.75
N MET A 24 -8.53 -2.91 -36.38
CA MET A 24 -7.13 -2.46 -36.43
C MET A 24 -6.95 -1.13 -37.18
N GLU A 25 -7.88 -0.76 -38.07
CA GLU A 25 -7.83 0.52 -38.79
C GLU A 25 -7.99 1.73 -37.85
N HIS A 26 -8.51 1.51 -36.64
CA HIS A 26 -8.68 2.53 -35.61
C HIS A 26 -7.72 2.35 -34.42
N ALA A 27 -6.80 1.39 -34.50
CA ALA A 27 -5.82 1.12 -33.45
C ALA A 27 -4.52 1.89 -33.74
N GLU A 28 -4.01 2.61 -32.74
CA GLU A 28 -2.71 3.29 -32.81
C GLU A 28 -1.77 2.76 -31.72
N VAL A 29 -0.48 2.66 -32.04
CA VAL A 29 0.54 2.29 -31.05
C VAL A 29 0.76 3.49 -30.14
N VAL A 30 0.56 3.27 -28.85
CA VAL A 30 0.75 4.31 -27.84
C VAL A 30 2.24 4.71 -27.78
N PRO A 31 2.57 6.01 -27.62
CA PRO A 31 3.95 6.43 -27.49
C PRO A 31 4.66 5.75 -26.32
N ASP A 32 5.97 5.54 -26.44
CA ASP A 32 6.78 4.94 -25.37
C ASP A 32 6.67 5.74 -24.04
N SER A 33 6.47 7.06 -24.12
CA SER A 33 6.29 7.95 -22.96
C SER A 33 5.00 7.68 -22.19
N PHE A 34 3.98 7.09 -22.82
CA PHE A 34 2.68 6.88 -22.20
C PHE A 34 2.77 5.99 -20.96
N SER A 35 3.65 4.99 -21.00
CA SER A 35 3.92 4.14 -19.83
C SER A 35 4.45 4.93 -18.63
N ALA A 36 5.34 5.90 -18.88
CA ALA A 36 5.89 6.77 -17.85
C ALA A 36 4.86 7.78 -17.33
N GLU A 37 4.01 8.33 -18.20
CA GLU A 37 2.92 9.23 -17.81
C GLU A 37 1.90 8.52 -16.91
N VAL A 38 1.56 7.26 -17.24
CA VAL A 38 0.69 6.42 -16.40
C VAL A 38 1.34 6.16 -15.05
N ASP A 39 2.62 5.77 -15.02
CA ASP A 39 3.35 5.55 -13.77
C ASP A 39 3.38 6.82 -12.91
N GLU A 40 3.61 7.99 -13.51
CA GLU A 40 3.60 9.29 -12.82
C GLU A 40 2.23 9.63 -12.23
N GLN A 41 1.15 9.45 -13.00
CA GLN A 41 -0.23 9.67 -12.52
C GLN A 41 -0.58 8.79 -11.32
N PHE A 42 -0.09 7.55 -11.30
CA PHE A 42 -0.31 6.62 -10.19
C PHE A 42 0.78 6.69 -9.11
N SER A 43 1.74 7.62 -9.22
CA SER A 43 2.90 7.75 -8.32
C SER A 43 3.68 6.44 -8.15
N LEU A 44 3.85 5.71 -9.25
CA LEU A 44 4.51 4.41 -9.31
C LEU A 44 5.96 4.60 -9.73
N GLN A 45 6.84 3.83 -9.09
CA GLN A 45 8.23 3.74 -9.47
C GLN A 45 8.56 2.30 -9.84
N ALA A 46 9.02 2.08 -11.07
CA ALA A 46 9.54 0.80 -11.48
C ALA A 46 10.82 0.47 -10.68
N ILE A 47 10.78 -0.61 -9.92
CA ILE A 47 11.95 -1.14 -9.20
C ILE A 47 12.36 -2.48 -9.80
N SER A 48 13.67 -2.68 -9.96
CA SER A 48 14.23 -3.98 -10.36
C SER A 48 14.69 -4.72 -9.11
N ILE A 49 13.96 -5.77 -8.74
CA ILE A 49 14.29 -6.64 -7.61
C ILE A 49 14.59 -8.06 -8.10
N ARG A 50 15.62 -8.69 -7.53
CA ARG A 50 15.94 -10.10 -7.81
C ARG A 50 15.26 -10.97 -6.77
N LEU A 51 14.38 -11.86 -7.22
CA LEU A 51 13.69 -12.83 -6.37
C LEU A 51 14.05 -14.26 -6.79
N PRO A 52 14.06 -15.24 -5.87
CA PRO A 52 14.21 -16.65 -6.21
C PRO A 52 13.12 -17.09 -7.21
N LYS A 53 13.50 -17.91 -8.20
CA LYS A 53 12.56 -18.40 -9.23
C LYS A 53 11.40 -19.19 -8.62
N SER A 54 11.66 -19.98 -7.58
CA SER A 54 10.62 -20.71 -6.84
C SER A 54 9.59 -19.76 -6.24
N LEU A 55 10.04 -18.69 -5.57
CA LEU A 55 9.17 -17.70 -4.97
C LEU A 55 8.28 -17.01 -6.01
N ILE A 56 8.83 -16.63 -7.17
CA ILE A 56 8.05 -16.01 -8.25
C ILE A 56 6.96 -16.97 -8.73
N LYS A 57 7.27 -18.26 -8.88
CA LYS A 57 6.30 -19.28 -9.27
C LYS A 57 5.19 -19.40 -8.23
N ASP A 58 5.56 -19.54 -6.96
CA ASP A 58 4.58 -19.71 -5.87
C ASP A 58 3.65 -18.50 -5.75
N LEU A 59 4.19 -17.28 -5.88
CA LEU A 59 3.39 -16.06 -5.86
C LEU A 59 2.43 -15.98 -7.07
N LYS A 60 2.85 -16.43 -8.26
CA LYS A 60 1.95 -16.50 -9.42
C LYS A 60 0.83 -17.54 -9.19
N ASP A 61 1.18 -18.70 -8.65
CA ASP A 61 0.21 -19.76 -8.34
C ASP A 61 -0.81 -19.30 -7.27
N ILE A 62 -0.37 -18.49 -6.30
CA ILE A 62 -1.27 -17.83 -5.34
C ILE A 62 -2.17 -16.83 -6.06
N ALA A 63 -1.62 -15.91 -6.85
CA ALA A 63 -2.39 -14.89 -7.55
C ALA A 63 -3.48 -15.49 -8.44
N SER A 64 -3.15 -16.57 -9.18
CA SER A 64 -4.11 -17.31 -10.01
C SER A 64 -5.26 -17.91 -9.22
N ARG A 65 -5.03 -18.41 -7.99
CA ARG A 65 -6.10 -18.97 -7.13
C ARG A 65 -7.08 -17.92 -6.63
N TYR A 66 -6.63 -16.67 -6.49
CA TYR A 66 -7.46 -15.55 -6.06
C TYR A 66 -7.98 -14.72 -7.24
N GLU A 67 -7.75 -15.16 -8.48
CA GLU A 67 -8.16 -14.46 -9.71
C GLU A 67 -7.66 -13.00 -9.78
N ILE A 68 -6.51 -12.73 -9.15
CA ILE A 68 -5.86 -11.42 -9.15
C ILE A 68 -4.54 -11.48 -9.94
N GLY A 69 -4.14 -10.34 -10.50
CA GLY A 69 -2.83 -10.23 -11.13
C GLY A 69 -1.68 -10.37 -10.13
N TYR A 70 -0.59 -11.04 -10.54
CA TYR A 70 0.63 -11.16 -9.73
C TYR A 70 1.20 -9.79 -9.32
N GLN A 71 1.28 -8.84 -10.26
CA GLN A 71 1.81 -7.50 -9.99
C GLN A 71 0.96 -6.72 -8.97
N PRO A 72 -0.38 -6.60 -9.14
CA PRO A 72 -1.27 -6.04 -8.12
C PRO A 72 -1.13 -6.69 -6.74
N MET A 73 -1.10 -8.04 -6.71
CA MET A 73 -0.97 -8.79 -5.46
C MET A 73 0.33 -8.50 -4.73
N VAL A 74 1.47 -8.50 -5.44
CA VAL A 74 2.78 -8.22 -4.84
C VAL A 74 2.85 -6.78 -4.33
N ARG A 75 2.28 -5.81 -5.06
CA ARG A 75 2.20 -4.43 -4.59
C ARG A 75 1.43 -4.33 -3.27
N ASP A 76 0.27 -4.96 -3.18
CA ASP A 76 -0.54 -5.00 -1.95
C ASP A 76 0.22 -5.69 -0.80
N LEU A 77 0.88 -6.82 -1.07
CA LEU A 77 1.68 -7.55 -0.08
C LEU A 77 2.80 -6.66 0.50
N LEU A 78 3.54 -5.95 -0.35
CA LEU A 78 4.62 -5.05 0.07
C LEU A 78 4.08 -3.88 0.90
N ASN A 79 2.95 -3.30 0.51
CA ASN A 79 2.29 -2.24 1.28
C ASN A 79 1.85 -2.72 2.66
N ARG A 80 1.21 -3.90 2.74
CA ARG A 80 0.79 -4.50 4.00
C ARG A 80 1.97 -4.78 4.91
N PHE A 81 3.05 -5.32 4.35
CA PHE A 81 4.28 -5.59 5.09
C PHE A 81 4.87 -4.30 5.66
N ALA A 82 5.02 -3.25 4.84
CA ALA A 82 5.56 -1.97 5.29
C ALA A 82 4.71 -1.34 6.40
N LEU A 83 3.38 -1.36 6.28
CA LEU A 83 2.47 -0.85 7.31
C LEU A 83 2.57 -1.66 8.61
N ALA A 84 2.66 -2.99 8.52
CA ALA A 84 2.78 -3.86 9.68
C ALA A 84 4.09 -3.62 10.44
N GLU A 85 5.22 -3.54 9.74
CA GLU A 85 6.53 -3.29 10.36
C GLU A 85 6.62 -1.90 11.00
N GLN A 86 6.07 -0.86 10.34
CA GLN A 86 6.02 0.48 10.92
C GLN A 86 5.18 0.51 12.21
N LYS A 87 4.00 -0.13 12.18
CA LYS A 87 3.13 -0.22 13.35
C LYS A 87 3.81 -0.97 14.50
N LYS A 88 4.50 -2.08 14.18
CA LYS A 88 5.25 -2.87 15.16
C LYS A 88 6.33 -2.01 15.83
N TYR A 89 7.14 -1.32 15.04
CA TYR A 89 8.19 -0.43 15.55
C TYR A 89 7.62 0.67 16.46
N LEU A 90 6.53 1.32 16.06
CA LEU A 90 5.89 2.36 16.87
C LEU A 90 5.36 1.81 18.20
N ASN A 91 4.72 0.63 18.17
CA ASN A 91 4.24 -0.02 19.39
C ASN A 91 5.38 -0.37 20.34
N GLU A 92 6.49 -0.93 19.83
CA GLU A 92 7.69 -1.22 20.63
C GLU A 92 8.24 0.05 21.29
N ARG A 93 8.22 1.18 20.55
CA ARG A 93 8.63 2.48 21.09
C ARG A 93 7.69 3.00 22.16
N LEU A 94 6.38 2.88 21.97
CA LEU A 94 5.37 3.28 22.96
C LEU A 94 5.50 2.46 24.24
N THR A 95 5.62 1.13 24.14
CA THR A 95 5.83 0.27 25.31
C THR A 95 7.07 0.68 26.09
N ARG A 96 8.18 0.97 25.41
CA ARG A 96 9.41 1.45 26.08
C ARG A 96 9.22 2.80 26.78
N ILE A 97 8.44 3.72 26.20
CA ILE A 97 8.17 5.02 26.84
C ILE A 97 7.33 4.80 28.10
N ASN A 98 6.26 4.02 28.02
CA ASN A 98 5.41 3.71 29.17
C ASN A 98 6.21 3.02 30.28
N GLU A 99 7.09 2.08 29.96
CA GLU A 99 7.97 1.43 30.96
C GLU A 99 8.94 2.41 31.65
N LEU A 100 9.32 3.50 30.97
CA LEU A 100 10.15 4.55 31.56
C LEU A 100 9.32 5.50 32.42
N GLU A 101 8.09 5.80 32.03
CA GLU A 101 7.14 6.60 32.81
C GLU A 101 6.72 5.87 34.09
N ASP A 102 6.37 4.58 34.01
CA ASP A 102 6.02 3.76 35.17
C ASP A 102 7.18 3.70 36.19
N LYS A 103 8.43 3.66 35.71
CA LYS A 103 9.63 3.72 36.59
C LYS A 103 9.89 5.08 37.19
N GLN A 104 9.37 6.15 36.58
CA GLN A 104 9.50 7.51 37.09
C GLN A 104 8.48 7.76 38.21
N ASP A 105 7.27 7.21 38.09
CA ASP A 105 6.23 7.27 39.12
C ASP A 105 6.54 6.42 40.36
N ASP A 106 7.41 5.40 40.23
CA ASP A 106 7.90 4.57 41.34
C ASP A 106 9.01 5.25 42.18
N THR A 107 9.33 6.52 41.89
CA THR A 107 10.26 7.32 42.70
C THR A 107 9.55 7.98 43.87
N VAL A 108 10.15 7.91 45.06
CA VAL A 108 9.60 8.50 46.29
C VAL A 108 9.29 9.99 46.05
N PRO A 109 8.10 10.50 46.43
CA PRO A 109 7.78 11.91 46.24
C PRO A 109 8.88 12.81 46.79
N VAL A 110 9.29 13.82 46.01
CA VAL A 110 10.38 14.74 46.38
C VAL A 110 10.18 15.34 47.79
N SER A 111 8.91 15.52 48.21
CA SER A 111 8.55 15.97 49.55
C SER A 111 8.98 15.02 50.68
N GLU A 112 8.88 13.70 50.48
CA GLU A 112 9.34 12.71 51.47
C GLU A 112 10.87 12.67 51.53
N PHE A 113 11.55 12.67 50.37
CA PHE A 113 13.01 12.72 50.28
C PHE A 113 13.61 13.93 51.02
N LEU A 114 13.03 15.12 50.85
CA LEU A 114 13.47 16.33 51.55
C LEU A 114 13.21 16.28 53.07
N SER A 115 12.19 15.54 53.49
CA SER A 115 11.86 15.39 54.90
C SER A 115 12.85 14.49 55.64
N ASP A 116 13.37 13.45 54.96
CA ASP A 116 14.36 12.52 55.50
C ASP A 116 15.75 13.18 55.62
N ILE A 117 16.19 13.92 54.60
CA ILE A 117 17.47 14.67 54.66
C ILE A 117 17.47 15.68 55.81
N ARG A 118 16.33 16.36 56.06
CA ARG A 118 16.20 17.31 57.15
C ARG A 118 16.13 16.65 58.54
N LYS A 119 15.79 15.37 58.60
CA LYS A 119 15.79 14.58 59.85
C LYS A 119 17.17 14.01 60.19
N GLU A 120 18.00 13.78 59.18
CA GLU A 120 19.38 13.28 59.35
C GLU A 120 20.41 14.39 59.66
N ALA A 121 20.07 15.67 59.44
CA ALA A 121 20.88 16.85 59.76
C ALA A 121 20.57 17.42 61.15
#